data_AF-A0A932TV93-F1
#
_entry.id   AF-A0A932TV93-F1
#
_cell.length_a   1.000
_cell.length_b   1.000
_cell.length_c   1.000
_cell.angle_alpha   90.00
_cell.angle_beta   90.00
_cell.angle_gamma   90.00
#
_symmetry.space_group_name_H-M   'P 1'
#
loop_
_entity.id
_entity.type
_entity.pdbx_description
1 polymer ?
#
loop_
_entity_poly.entity_id
_entity_poly.type
_entity_poly.pdbx_seq_one_letter_code
_entity_poly.pdbx_strand_id
1 'polypeptide(L)'
;MDDRDRFMLLPAGADIEAAASERSIIVQTRRGTSIPNETFAEEPARMRTPEARRRSHGFVMELIAGRHGQIGCRDVRLRREASARYNCHGMTFANRRTNIVHDADVHQVLTDDRYAEIRPDEVKPGDIVVYYDERGGITHTGVVMFIRRGPAGGTIPFVLSKWARHGEYLHPVGVFVPYTTFRYFREGSE
;
A
#
# COMPACT_ATOMS: atom_id res chain seq x y z
N MET A 1 -14.48 -19.53 12.47
CA MET A 1 -13.74 -18.46 11.80
C MET A 1 -13.63 -17.35 12.83
N ASP A 2 -12.44 -17.13 13.37
CA ASP A 2 -12.20 -16.31 14.57
C ASP A 2 -12.16 -14.81 14.21
N ASP A 3 -12.66 -13.96 15.11
CA ASP A 3 -12.86 -12.51 14.93
C ASP A 3 -11.54 -11.72 14.76
N ARG A 4 -10.40 -12.42 14.81
CA ARG A 4 -9.03 -11.90 14.63
C ARG A 4 -8.64 -11.72 13.16
N ASP A 5 -9.35 -12.35 12.22
CA ASP A 5 -9.09 -12.25 10.79
C ASP A 5 -9.75 -11.01 10.14
N ARG A 6 -10.65 -10.33 10.86
CA ARG A 6 -11.44 -9.19 10.36
C ARG A 6 -10.69 -7.86 10.30
N PHE A 7 -9.50 -7.78 10.89
CA PHE A 7 -8.74 -6.53 11.01
C PHE A 7 -7.70 -6.31 9.91
N MET A 8 -7.43 -7.32 9.08
CA MET A 8 -6.39 -7.27 8.03
C MET A 8 -6.93 -7.13 6.62
N LEU A 9 -8.13 -7.62 6.39
CA LEU A 9 -8.90 -7.36 5.19
C LEU A 9 -10.10 -6.58 5.70
N LEU A 10 -10.15 -5.28 5.40
CA LEU A 10 -11.47 -4.77 5.10
C LEU A 10 -11.91 -5.60 3.88
N PRO A 11 -12.98 -6.41 3.95
CA PRO A 11 -13.54 -6.96 2.74
C PRO A 11 -13.71 -5.82 1.75
N ALA A 12 -13.48 -6.08 0.45
CA ALA A 12 -13.91 -5.14 -0.58
C ALA A 12 -15.37 -4.75 -0.26
N GLY A 13 -15.59 -3.49 0.14
CA GLY A 13 -16.87 -2.98 0.63
C GLY A 13 -17.12 -2.96 2.13
N ALA A 14 -16.12 -2.99 3.02
CA ALA A 14 -16.36 -2.56 4.40
C ALA A 14 -16.56 -1.04 4.43
N ASP A 15 -17.75 -0.60 4.81
CA ASP A 15 -18.10 0.81 4.94
C ASP A 15 -17.18 1.49 5.98
N ILE A 16 -16.14 2.15 5.48
CA ILE A 16 -15.35 3.10 6.26
C ILE A 16 -16.02 4.44 6.00
N GLU A 17 -16.63 5.04 7.02
CA GLU A 17 -17.10 6.42 6.91
C GLU A 17 -15.89 7.33 6.69
N ALA A 18 -15.67 7.68 5.42
CA ALA A 18 -14.76 8.73 5.02
C ALA A 18 -15.35 10.07 5.45
N ALA A 19 -14.60 10.83 6.24
CA ALA A 19 -14.95 12.21 6.55
C ALA A 19 -14.17 13.12 5.60
N ALA A 20 -14.86 14.03 4.93
CA ALA A 20 -14.22 15.08 4.16
C ALA A 20 -13.44 16.01 5.10
N SER A 21 -12.17 16.23 4.82
CA SER A 21 -11.33 17.14 5.61
C SER A 21 -11.52 18.60 5.17
N GLU A 22 -11.67 19.53 6.12
CA GLU A 22 -11.77 20.99 5.90
C GLU A 22 -10.53 21.61 5.20
N ARG A 23 -9.41 20.87 5.11
CA ARG A 23 -8.24 21.27 4.31
C ARG A 23 -8.14 20.36 3.09
N SER A 24 -9.04 20.54 2.13
CA SER A 24 -9.02 19.76 0.90
C SER A 24 -7.95 20.28 -0.07
N ILE A 25 -6.90 19.50 -0.26
CA ILE A 25 -6.07 19.61 -1.45
C ILE A 25 -6.72 18.71 -2.49
N ILE A 26 -7.19 19.28 -3.60
CA ILE A 26 -7.71 18.49 -4.72
C ILE A 26 -6.53 17.72 -5.30
N VAL A 27 -6.61 16.40 -5.26
CA VAL A 27 -5.68 15.52 -6.00
C VAL A 27 -6.28 15.34 -7.38
N GLN A 28 -5.51 15.62 -8.43
CA GLN A 28 -5.97 15.43 -9.81
C GLN A 28 -4.99 14.52 -10.54
N THR A 29 -5.54 13.69 -11.42
CA THR A 29 -4.77 12.99 -12.45
C THR A 29 -4.20 14.00 -13.46
N ARG A 30 -3.26 13.59 -14.29
CA ARG A 30 -2.70 14.42 -15.38
C ARG A 30 -3.73 14.85 -16.41
N ARG A 31 -4.84 14.12 -16.55
CA ARG A 31 -5.98 14.52 -17.38
C ARG A 31 -6.92 15.52 -16.71
N GLY A 32 -6.65 15.89 -15.46
CA GLY A 32 -7.47 16.84 -14.70
C GLY A 32 -8.64 16.19 -13.97
N THR A 33 -8.73 14.86 -13.91
CA THR A 33 -9.78 14.18 -13.14
C THR A 33 -9.47 14.34 -11.65
N SER A 34 -10.41 14.91 -10.91
CA SER A 34 -10.34 15.01 -9.45
C SER A 34 -10.56 13.65 -8.79
N ILE A 35 -9.62 13.26 -7.93
CA ILE A 35 -9.74 12.12 -7.03
C ILE A 35 -10.33 12.61 -5.69
N PRO A 36 -11.33 11.93 -5.13
CA PRO A 36 -11.91 12.30 -3.85
C PRO A 36 -10.85 12.48 -2.75
N ASN A 37 -10.97 13.55 -1.97
CA ASN A 37 -10.12 13.75 -0.80
C ASN A 37 -10.77 13.11 0.41
N GLU A 38 -10.38 11.88 0.70
CA GLU A 38 -10.89 11.12 1.82
C GLU A 38 -9.90 11.09 2.98
N THR A 39 -10.39 11.39 4.18
CA THR A 39 -9.68 11.07 5.42
C THR A 39 -10.47 10.03 6.19
N PHE A 40 -9.81 8.98 6.66
CA PHE A 40 -10.45 8.13 7.65
C PHE A 40 -10.78 8.99 8.86
N ALA A 41 -12.04 8.92 9.33
CA ALA A 41 -12.48 9.57 10.56
C ALA A 41 -11.43 9.31 11.65
N GLU A 42 -11.09 10.38 12.39
CA GLU A 42 -9.86 10.56 13.19
C GLU A 42 -9.09 9.28 13.54
N GLU A 43 -7.75 9.30 13.42
CA GLU A 43 -6.91 8.31 14.12
C GLU A 43 -7.43 8.20 15.55
N PRO A 44 -8.01 7.05 15.95
CA PRO A 44 -8.58 6.96 17.28
C PRO A 44 -7.43 7.26 18.23
N ALA A 45 -7.63 8.17 19.19
CA ALA A 45 -6.57 8.76 20.01
C ALA A 45 -5.56 7.72 20.54
N ARG A 46 -6.02 6.47 20.74
CA ARG A 46 -5.20 5.28 20.99
C ARG A 46 -3.99 5.13 20.05
N MET A 47 -4.12 5.32 18.73
CA MET A 47 -3.03 5.19 17.74
C MET A 47 -1.98 6.32 17.79
N ARG A 48 -2.27 7.42 18.52
CA ARG A 48 -1.34 8.55 18.65
C ARG A 48 -0.25 8.30 19.70
N THR A 49 -0.38 7.26 20.51
CA THR A 49 0.61 6.92 21.55
C THR A 49 1.76 6.08 20.98
N PRO A 50 3.01 6.26 21.48
CA PRO A 50 4.14 5.41 21.10
C PRO A 50 3.87 3.91 21.34
N GLU A 51 3.10 3.59 22.39
CA GLU A 51 2.78 2.21 22.74
C GLU A 51 1.83 1.55 21.72
N ALA A 52 0.79 2.24 21.28
CA ALA A 52 -0.09 1.72 20.25
C ALA A 52 0.62 1.57 18.90
N ARG A 53 1.55 2.47 18.59
CA ARG A 53 2.41 2.34 17.40
C ARG A 53 3.32 1.12 17.48
N ARG A 54 3.92 0.85 18.66
CA ARG A 54 4.69 -0.38 18.90
C ARG A 54 3.84 -1.64 18.78
N ARG A 55 2.63 -1.65 19.34
CA ARG A 55 1.69 -2.79 19.19
C ARG A 55 1.28 -3.02 17.74
N SER A 56 0.95 -1.94 17.03
CA SER A 56 0.64 -1.93 15.60
C SER A 56 1.79 -2.50 14.76
N HIS A 57 3.03 -2.10 15.05
CA HIS A 57 4.22 -2.65 14.41
C HIS A 57 4.46 -4.13 14.77
N GLY A 58 4.34 -4.49 16.06
CA GLY A 58 4.52 -5.85 16.54
C GLY A 58 3.55 -6.83 15.87
N PHE A 59 2.27 -6.46 15.79
CA PHE A 59 1.25 -7.23 15.07
C PHE A 59 1.64 -7.47 13.61
N VAL A 60 2.06 -6.41 12.91
CA VAL A 60 2.54 -6.51 11.53
C VAL A 60 3.71 -7.51 11.41
N MET A 61 4.68 -7.47 12.31
CA MET A 61 5.83 -8.38 12.27
C MET A 61 5.46 -9.84 12.59
N GLU A 62 4.51 -10.05 13.52
CA GLU A 62 4.01 -11.37 13.88
C GLU A 62 3.32 -12.06 12.70
N LEU A 63 2.54 -11.31 11.92
CA LEU A 63 1.87 -11.82 10.72
C LEU A 63 2.84 -12.29 9.64
N ILE A 64 3.88 -11.50 9.40
CA ILE A 64 4.93 -11.85 8.45
C ILE A 64 5.67 -13.10 8.94
N ALA A 65 5.98 -13.17 10.23
CA ALA A 65 6.69 -14.29 10.83
C ALA A 65 5.90 -15.59 10.74
N GLY A 66 4.58 -15.52 10.95
CA GLY A 66 3.69 -16.68 10.88
C GLY A 66 3.65 -17.36 9.51
N ARG A 67 3.83 -16.61 8.40
CA ARG A 67 3.73 -17.15 7.03
C ARG A 67 5.07 -17.39 6.34
N HIS A 68 6.09 -16.57 6.62
CA HIS A 68 7.39 -16.64 5.94
C HIS A 68 8.53 -17.13 6.85
N GLY A 69 8.21 -17.49 8.10
CA GLY A 69 9.20 -17.72 9.13
C GLY A 69 10.01 -16.46 9.47
N GLN A 70 10.95 -16.59 10.41
CA GLN A 70 11.76 -15.44 10.85
C GLN A 70 12.67 -14.84 9.76
N ILE A 71 12.92 -15.57 8.67
CA ILE A 71 13.78 -15.11 7.57
C ILE A 71 13.09 -14.01 6.75
N GLY A 72 11.78 -14.15 6.48
CA GLY A 72 11.00 -13.13 5.76
C GLY A 72 10.89 -11.80 6.51
N CYS A 73 10.91 -11.82 7.85
CA CYS A 73 10.82 -10.61 8.67
C CYS A 73 12.08 -9.75 8.67
N ARG A 74 13.28 -10.32 8.45
CA ARG A 74 14.56 -9.57 8.59
C ARG A 74 14.71 -8.45 7.57
N ASP A 75 14.08 -8.60 6.42
CA ASP A 75 14.16 -7.64 5.32
C ASP A 75 13.01 -6.61 5.34
N VAL A 76 12.14 -6.66 6.34
CA VAL A 76 11.04 -5.71 6.52
C VAL A 76 11.46 -4.61 7.51
N ARG A 77 11.35 -3.36 7.09
CA ARG A 77 11.81 -2.21 7.88
C ARG A 77 10.75 -1.12 7.94
N LEU A 78 10.38 -0.72 9.15
CA LEU A 78 9.53 0.45 9.36
C LEU A 78 10.27 1.71 8.86
N ARG A 79 9.60 2.49 8.02
CA ARG A 79 10.11 3.76 7.44
C ARG A 79 9.38 4.97 7.99
N ARG A 80 8.09 4.81 8.30
CA ARG A 80 7.28 5.86 8.92
C ARG A 80 6.21 5.22 9.80
N GLU A 81 5.91 5.86 10.92
CA GLU A 81 4.82 5.45 11.80
C GLU A 81 3.45 5.54 11.12
N ALA A 82 2.44 4.93 11.77
CA ALA A 82 1.07 4.98 11.31
C ALA A 82 0.55 6.43 11.17
N SER A 83 -0.33 6.61 10.18
CA SER A 83 -1.07 7.84 9.92
C SER A 83 -2.43 7.48 9.32
N ALA A 84 -3.53 8.14 9.70
CA ALA A 84 -4.83 8.05 9.03
C ALA A 84 -5.00 9.02 7.85
N ARG A 85 -4.02 9.90 7.61
CA ARG A 85 -4.13 10.94 6.59
C ARG A 85 -4.12 10.42 5.16
N TYR A 86 -3.63 9.20 4.95
CA TYR A 86 -3.51 8.54 3.67
C TYR A 86 -3.46 7.03 3.89
N ASN A 87 -3.74 6.25 2.85
CA ASN A 87 -3.61 4.79 2.84
C ASN A 87 -2.46 4.40 1.89
N CYS A 88 -2.37 3.13 1.49
CA CYS A 88 -1.37 2.68 0.52
C CYS A 88 -1.47 3.43 -0.82
N HIS A 89 -2.66 3.52 -1.40
CA HIS A 89 -2.90 4.22 -2.66
C HIS A 89 -2.58 5.72 -2.55
N GLY A 90 -3.00 6.35 -1.46
CA GLY A 90 -2.64 7.72 -1.14
C GLY A 90 -1.14 7.97 -1.01
N MET A 91 -0.41 7.00 -0.44
CA MET A 91 1.05 7.05 -0.38
C MET A 91 1.67 6.96 -1.77
N THR A 92 1.17 6.04 -2.61
CA THR A 92 1.68 5.74 -3.96
C THR A 92 1.38 6.86 -4.96
N PHE A 93 0.13 7.31 -5.06
CA PHE A 93 -0.33 8.20 -6.13
C PHE A 93 -0.51 9.66 -5.68
N ALA A 94 -0.89 9.88 -4.42
CA ALA A 94 -1.19 11.23 -3.92
C ALA A 94 -0.06 11.85 -3.08
N ASN A 95 1.13 11.23 -3.05
CA ASN A 95 2.25 11.62 -2.20
C ASN A 95 1.83 11.88 -0.74
N ARG A 96 1.04 10.96 -0.18
CA ARG A 96 0.59 10.95 1.22
C ARG A 96 -0.36 12.09 1.62
N ARG A 97 -1.04 12.72 0.64
CA ARG A 97 -1.95 13.85 0.91
C ARG A 97 -3.36 13.44 1.29
N THR A 98 -3.82 12.27 0.84
CA THR A 98 -5.19 11.80 1.05
C THR A 98 -5.29 10.28 1.01
N ASN A 99 -6.43 9.70 1.37
CA ASN A 99 -6.77 8.31 1.10
C ASN A 99 -7.41 8.20 -0.29
N ILE A 100 -7.11 7.13 -1.01
CA ILE A 100 -7.85 6.74 -2.22
C ILE A 100 -8.49 5.40 -1.91
N VAL A 101 -9.80 5.38 -1.71
CA VAL A 101 -10.51 4.23 -1.09
C VAL A 101 -11.11 3.31 -2.13
N HIS A 102 -11.54 3.83 -3.27
CA HIS A 102 -12.19 3.04 -4.30
C HIS A 102 -11.21 2.54 -5.35
N ASP A 103 -11.28 1.24 -5.67
CA ASP A 103 -10.49 0.61 -6.75
C ASP A 103 -10.67 1.35 -8.08
N ALA A 104 -11.88 1.85 -8.36
CA ALA A 104 -12.21 2.61 -9.55
C ALA A 104 -11.33 3.88 -9.68
N ASP A 105 -11.06 4.57 -8.58
CA ASP A 105 -10.20 5.76 -8.57
C ASP A 105 -8.75 5.37 -8.88
N VAL A 106 -8.29 4.23 -8.36
CA VAL A 106 -6.94 3.72 -8.68
C VAL A 106 -6.84 3.34 -10.16
N HIS A 107 -7.83 2.64 -10.71
CA HIS A 107 -7.90 2.36 -12.14
C HIS A 107 -7.91 3.63 -12.99
N GLN A 108 -8.63 4.66 -12.54
CA GLN A 108 -8.67 5.94 -13.21
C GLN A 108 -7.31 6.65 -13.19
N VAL A 109 -6.61 6.66 -12.05
CA VAL A 109 -5.24 7.19 -11.96
C VAL A 109 -4.31 6.45 -12.93
N LEU A 110 -4.33 5.11 -12.92
CA LEU A 110 -3.48 4.31 -13.82
C LEU A 110 -3.74 4.66 -15.30
N THR A 111 -5.00 4.87 -15.66
CA THR A 111 -5.42 5.20 -17.04
C THR A 111 -5.07 6.63 -17.43
N ASP A 112 -5.45 7.60 -16.59
CA ASP A 112 -5.29 9.02 -16.88
C ASP A 112 -3.82 9.44 -16.89
N ASP A 113 -3.02 8.89 -15.98
CA ASP A 113 -1.59 9.18 -15.86
C ASP A 113 -0.74 8.29 -16.78
N ARG A 114 -1.38 7.41 -17.57
CA ARG A 114 -0.75 6.57 -18.59
C ARG A 114 0.29 5.61 -18.01
N TYR A 115 -0.05 4.95 -16.92
CA TYR A 115 0.72 3.84 -16.40
C TYR A 115 0.59 2.63 -17.33
N ALA A 116 1.72 2.12 -17.78
CA ALA A 116 1.80 0.89 -18.58
C ALA A 116 2.32 -0.26 -17.72
N GLU A 117 1.78 -1.47 -17.94
CA GLU A 117 2.26 -2.68 -17.26
C GLU A 117 3.69 -3.02 -17.73
N ILE A 118 4.55 -3.40 -16.79
CA ILE A 118 5.98 -3.68 -17.00
C ILE A 118 6.27 -5.14 -16.67
N ARG A 119 7.12 -5.77 -17.48
CA ARG A 119 7.53 -7.16 -17.24
C ARG A 119 8.42 -7.23 -16.00
N PRO A 120 8.36 -8.31 -15.20
CA PRO A 120 9.15 -8.43 -13.97
C PRO A 120 10.67 -8.23 -14.14
N ASP A 121 11.22 -8.57 -15.30
CA ASP A 121 12.62 -8.41 -15.66
C ASP A 121 13.01 -6.97 -16.06
N GLU A 122 12.03 -6.11 -16.33
CA GLU A 122 12.22 -4.71 -16.71
C GLU A 122 11.96 -3.71 -15.56
N VAL A 123 11.58 -4.24 -14.39
CA VAL A 123 11.30 -3.44 -13.19
C VAL A 123 12.54 -2.63 -12.80
N LYS A 124 12.32 -1.38 -12.39
CA LYS A 124 13.37 -0.48 -11.89
C LYS A 124 12.85 0.37 -10.71
N PRO A 125 13.74 1.02 -9.94
CA PRO A 125 13.34 1.99 -8.93
C PRO A 125 12.44 3.08 -9.51
N GLY A 126 11.36 3.42 -8.80
CA GLY A 126 10.34 4.39 -9.23
C GLY A 126 9.13 3.77 -9.90
N ASP A 127 9.21 2.50 -10.35
CA ASP A 127 8.02 1.77 -10.78
C ASP A 127 7.08 1.54 -9.59
N ILE A 128 5.80 1.34 -9.87
CA ILE A 128 4.82 0.97 -8.86
C ILE A 128 4.49 -0.52 -8.97
N VAL A 129 4.10 -1.10 -7.85
CA VAL A 129 3.49 -2.43 -7.79
C VAL A 129 2.02 -2.27 -7.38
N VAL A 130 1.15 -2.99 -8.08
CA VAL A 130 -0.27 -3.10 -7.76
C VAL A 130 -0.57 -4.56 -7.43
N TYR A 131 -1.18 -4.78 -6.28
CA TYR A 131 -1.58 -6.10 -5.80
C TYR A 131 -3.06 -6.30 -6.04
N TYR A 132 -3.42 -7.53 -6.38
CA TYR A 132 -4.78 -7.92 -6.74
C TYR A 132 -5.27 -9.06 -5.85
N ASP A 133 -6.56 -9.07 -5.55
CA ASP A 133 -7.24 -10.23 -4.98
C ASP A 133 -7.55 -11.30 -6.05
N GLU A 134 -8.15 -12.40 -5.61
CA GLU A 134 -8.54 -13.52 -6.48
C GLU A 134 -9.64 -13.14 -7.50
N ARG A 135 -10.37 -12.05 -7.27
CA ARG A 135 -11.41 -11.52 -8.16
C ARG A 135 -10.87 -10.46 -9.12
N GLY A 136 -9.60 -10.09 -8.99
CA GLY A 136 -8.95 -9.05 -9.78
C GLY A 136 -9.17 -7.62 -9.26
N GLY A 137 -9.72 -7.44 -8.06
CA GLY A 137 -9.83 -6.15 -7.38
C GLY A 137 -8.47 -5.65 -6.90
N ILE A 138 -8.24 -4.34 -6.91
CA ILE A 138 -6.98 -3.72 -6.47
C ILE A 138 -7.01 -3.60 -4.96
N THR A 139 -6.13 -4.33 -4.27
CA THR A 139 -6.14 -4.35 -2.80
C THR A 139 -5.05 -3.52 -2.15
N HIS A 140 -3.95 -3.28 -2.89
CA HIS A 140 -2.79 -2.60 -2.34
C HIS A 140 -1.87 -2.07 -3.42
N THR A 141 -1.08 -1.06 -3.05
CA THR A 141 -0.05 -0.50 -3.93
C THR A 141 1.19 -0.11 -3.16
N GLY A 142 2.31 -0.04 -3.87
CA GLY A 142 3.56 0.48 -3.35
C GLY A 142 4.49 0.94 -4.45
N VAL A 143 5.58 1.57 -4.05
CA VAL A 143 6.63 2.07 -4.95
C VAL A 143 7.86 1.19 -4.83
N VAL A 144 8.41 0.74 -5.94
CA VAL A 144 9.69 0.03 -6.00
C VAL A 144 10.81 1.01 -5.66
N MET A 145 11.51 0.75 -4.56
CA MET A 145 12.59 1.61 -4.08
C MET A 145 13.96 1.18 -4.61
N PHE A 146 14.21 -0.12 -4.66
CA PHE A 146 15.45 -0.70 -5.18
C PHE A 146 15.26 -2.18 -5.50
N ILE A 147 16.26 -2.76 -6.16
CA ILE A 147 16.28 -4.17 -6.55
C ILE A 147 17.50 -4.83 -5.93
N ARG A 148 17.31 -6.01 -5.33
CA ARG A 148 18.41 -6.84 -4.82
C ARG A 148 18.54 -8.12 -5.64
N ARG A 149 19.74 -8.69 -5.67
CA ARG A 149 19.92 -10.07 -6.16
C ARG A 149 19.41 -11.04 -5.10
N GLY A 150 18.57 -11.97 -5.53
CA GLY A 150 18.10 -13.09 -4.74
C GLY A 150 19.12 -14.23 -4.71
N PRO A 151 18.97 -15.20 -3.79
CA PRO A 151 19.91 -16.31 -3.63
C PRO A 151 20.09 -17.18 -4.87
N ALA A 152 19.05 -17.30 -5.70
CA ALA A 152 19.06 -18.08 -6.94
C ALA A 152 19.49 -17.27 -8.18
N GLY A 153 20.10 -16.10 -8.01
CA GLY A 153 20.55 -15.23 -9.11
C GLY A 153 19.45 -14.37 -9.73
N GLY A 154 18.17 -14.57 -9.37
CA GLY A 154 17.06 -13.70 -9.75
C GLY A 154 17.12 -12.32 -9.08
N THR A 155 16.24 -11.41 -9.48
CA THR A 155 16.09 -10.09 -8.86
C THR A 155 14.87 -10.05 -7.95
N ILE A 156 14.96 -9.31 -6.85
CA ILE A 156 13.90 -9.13 -5.87
C ILE A 156 13.67 -7.63 -5.70
N PRO A 157 12.55 -7.09 -6.21
CA PRO A 157 12.15 -5.71 -5.94
C PRO A 157 11.82 -5.51 -4.46
N PHE A 158 12.36 -4.43 -3.89
CA PHE A 158 12.00 -3.92 -2.57
C PHE A 158 11.06 -2.75 -2.72
N VAL A 159 9.93 -2.84 -2.04
CA VAL A 159 8.78 -1.97 -2.17
C VAL A 159 8.61 -1.19 -0.89
N LEU A 160 8.39 0.12 -1.01
CA LEU A 160 7.83 0.94 0.05
C LEU A 160 6.31 0.93 -0.11
N SER A 161 5.58 0.57 0.94
CA SER A 161 4.13 0.66 0.96
C SER A 161 3.60 0.96 2.37
N LYS A 162 2.40 1.53 2.45
CA LYS A 162 1.71 1.78 3.74
C LYS A 162 0.70 0.67 4.02
N TRP A 163 0.72 0.10 5.22
CA TRP A 163 -0.12 -1.06 5.50
C TRP A 163 -1.38 -0.65 6.25
N ALA A 164 -2.45 -0.35 5.52
CA ALA A 164 -3.72 0.10 6.08
C ALA A 164 -3.53 1.17 7.19
N ARG A 165 -4.00 0.89 8.41
CA ARG A 165 -3.88 1.77 9.59
C ARG A 165 -2.52 1.70 10.30
N HIS A 166 -1.57 0.96 9.76
CA HIS A 166 -0.21 0.79 10.29
C HIS A 166 0.80 1.72 9.60
N GLY A 167 2.09 1.50 9.83
CA GLY A 167 3.17 2.29 9.27
C GLY A 167 3.43 2.09 7.77
N GLU A 168 4.42 2.84 7.28
CA GLU A 168 5.07 2.57 6.01
C GLU A 168 6.23 1.61 6.20
N TYR A 169 6.30 0.60 5.35
CA TYR A 169 7.29 -0.45 5.42
C TYR A 169 8.03 -0.55 4.10
N LEU A 170 9.34 -0.69 4.21
CA LEU A 170 10.18 -1.19 3.14
C LEU A 170 10.25 -2.72 3.28
N HIS A 171 9.90 -3.46 2.23
CA HIS A 171 9.85 -4.92 2.26
C HIS A 171 10.08 -5.52 0.87
N PRO A 172 10.49 -6.80 0.75
CA PRO A 172 10.45 -7.51 -0.52
C PRO A 172 9.02 -7.62 -1.05
N VAL A 173 8.82 -7.56 -2.37
CA VAL A 173 7.49 -7.58 -3.00
C VAL A 173 6.64 -8.80 -2.59
N GLY A 174 7.24 -9.97 -2.45
CA GLY A 174 6.53 -11.22 -2.14
C GLY A 174 6.36 -11.54 -0.64
N VAL A 175 6.78 -10.64 0.25
CA VAL A 175 6.62 -10.84 1.71
C VAL A 175 5.20 -10.46 2.19
N PHE A 176 4.41 -9.85 1.31
CA PHE A 176 3.10 -9.36 1.69
C PHE A 176 2.06 -10.48 1.81
N VAL A 177 1.24 -10.38 2.87
CA VAL A 177 0.15 -11.32 3.20
C VAL A 177 -1.15 -10.52 3.29
N PRO A 178 -2.23 -10.86 2.56
CA PRO A 178 -2.44 -12.08 1.77
C PRO A 178 -2.18 -11.97 0.25
N TYR A 179 -1.68 -10.85 -0.28
CA TYR A 179 -1.64 -10.64 -1.73
C TYR A 179 -0.53 -11.44 -2.42
N THR A 180 -0.93 -12.44 -3.19
CA THR A 180 -0.01 -13.31 -3.95
C THR A 180 0.09 -12.92 -5.42
N THR A 181 -0.90 -12.17 -5.93
CA THR A 181 -0.94 -11.70 -7.31
C THR A 181 -0.60 -10.21 -7.35
N PHE A 182 0.44 -9.84 -8.11
CA PHE A 182 0.81 -8.46 -8.31
C PHE A 182 1.35 -8.23 -9.72
N ARG A 183 1.28 -6.97 -10.16
CA ARG A 183 1.83 -6.50 -11.44
C ARG A 183 2.58 -5.20 -11.22
N TYR A 184 3.52 -4.92 -12.12
CA TYR A 184 4.31 -3.68 -12.08
C TYR A 184 3.81 -2.70 -13.12
N PHE A 185 3.84 -1.43 -12.79
CA PHE A 185 3.49 -0.37 -13.71
C PHE A 185 4.52 0.75 -13.67
N ARG A 186 4.70 1.39 -14.81
CA ARG A 186 5.53 2.58 -14.95
C ARG A 186 4.73 3.65 -15.65
N GLU A 187 4.79 4.86 -15.11
CA GLU A 187 4.24 6.03 -15.75
C GLU A 187 4.94 6.25 -17.09
N GLY A 188 4.16 6.33 -18.18
CA GLY A 188 4.68 6.67 -19.50
C GLY A 188 5.13 8.12 -19.56
N SER A 189 6.40 8.36 -19.85
CA SER A 189 6.87 9.64 -20.38
C SER A 189 6.59 9.65 -21.88
N GLU A 190 5.78 10.61 -22.34
CA GLU A 190 5.89 11.07 -23.74
C GLU A 190 7.28 11.59 -24.04
#